data_AF-A0A947YE43-F1
#
_entry.id   AF-A0A947YE43-F1
#
_cell.length_a   1.000
_cell.length_b   1.000
_cell.length_c   1.000
_cell.angle_alpha   90.00
_cell.angle_beta   90.00
_cell.angle_gamma   90.00
#
_symmetry.space_group_name_H-M   'P 1'
#
loop_
_entity.id
_entity.type
_entity.pdbx_description
1 polymer ?
#
loop_
_entity_poly.entity_id
_entity_poly.type
_entity_poly.pdbx_seq_one_letter_code
_entity_poly.pdbx_strand_id
1 'polypeptide(L)'
;MNGVKLQFLEYHYDLIKPIIKWGSIKLSSIQDIACTKLQTIGARGSKKDFIDLYYLLDRYSLSGLFKLMEKKYQKIKYSETHIMKSLVYFKDAEQQPMPRMHKDINWEEVKNRIVLAVKTIKFC
;
A
#
# COMPACT_ATOMS: atom_id res chain seq x y z
N MET A 1 -2.37 -4.34 -29.37
CA MET A 1 -1.78 -3.81 -28.12
C MET A 1 -0.58 -4.67 -27.77
N ASN A 2 0.62 -4.11 -27.94
CA ASN A 2 1.89 -4.83 -28.11
C ASN A 2 2.46 -5.37 -26.77
N GLY A 3 1.78 -6.33 -26.13
CA GLY A 3 2.26 -6.94 -24.88
C GLY A 3 2.11 -6.08 -23.61
N VAL A 4 1.43 -4.93 -23.69
CA VAL A 4 1.13 -4.09 -22.53
C VAL A 4 -0.09 -4.64 -21.79
N LYS A 5 0.09 -5.01 -20.52
CA LYS A 5 -0.99 -5.48 -19.67
C LYS A 5 -1.90 -4.32 -19.26
N LEU A 6 -3.18 -4.42 -19.63
CA LEU A 6 -4.24 -3.48 -19.26
C LEU A 6 -5.26 -4.21 -18.39
N GLN A 7 -5.73 -3.55 -17.34
CA GLN A 7 -6.73 -4.10 -16.44
C GLN A 7 -7.70 -2.99 -16.03
N PHE A 8 -9.00 -3.28 -16.14
CA PHE A 8 -10.08 -2.42 -15.69
C PHE A 8 -10.78 -3.12 -14.53
N LEU A 9 -10.93 -2.41 -13.41
CA LEU A 9 -11.50 -2.95 -12.19
C LEU A 9 -12.56 -1.96 -11.71
N GLU A 10 -13.75 -2.47 -11.46
CA GLU A 10 -14.81 -1.72 -10.79
C GLU A 10 -14.81 -2.09 -9.32
N TYR A 11 -14.95 -1.06 -8.48
CA TYR A 11 -14.98 -1.21 -7.04
C TYR A 11 -16.14 -0.41 -6.47
N HIS A 12 -16.97 -1.05 -5.65
CA HIS A 12 -18.12 -0.40 -5.01
C HIS A 12 -17.74 0.34 -3.71
N TYR A 13 -16.71 1.18 -3.79
CA TYR A 13 -16.30 2.09 -2.72
C TYR A 13 -15.88 3.43 -3.30
N ASP A 14 -16.14 4.50 -2.55
CA ASP A 14 -15.84 5.86 -2.99
C ASP A 14 -14.35 6.20 -2.83
N LEU A 15 -13.88 7.20 -3.61
CA LEU A 15 -12.57 7.79 -3.39
C LEU A 15 -12.58 8.67 -2.13
N ILE A 16 -11.52 8.62 -1.33
CA ILE A 16 -11.39 9.47 -0.14
C ILE A 16 -11.21 10.94 -0.54
N LYS A 17 -10.51 11.18 -1.66
CA LYS A 17 -10.19 12.50 -2.18
C LYS A 17 -10.61 12.63 -3.64
N PRO A 18 -10.84 13.87 -4.13
CA PRO A 18 -11.09 14.10 -5.54
C PRO A 18 -9.97 13.57 -6.44
N ILE A 19 -10.36 13.20 -7.67
CA ILE A 19 -9.43 12.79 -8.72
C ILE A 19 -8.43 13.91 -9.01
N ILE A 20 -7.16 13.54 -9.15
CA ILE A 20 -6.09 14.42 -9.59
C ILE A 20 -6.01 14.35 -11.12
N LYS A 21 -6.03 15.50 -11.80
CA LYS A 21 -5.80 15.56 -13.25
C LYS A 21 -4.30 15.70 -13.52
N TRP A 22 -3.77 14.82 -14.36
CA TRP A 22 -2.42 14.91 -14.90
C TRP A 22 -2.48 14.85 -16.43
N GLY A 23 -2.47 16.02 -17.06
CA GLY A 23 -2.81 16.16 -18.48
C GLY A 23 -4.25 15.68 -18.74
N SER A 24 -4.40 14.75 -19.68
CA SER A 24 -5.67 14.08 -19.98
C SER A 24 -5.98 12.88 -19.06
N ILE A 25 -5.06 12.50 -18.18
CA ILE A 25 -5.18 11.32 -17.32
C ILE A 25 -5.80 11.70 -15.97
N LYS A 26 -6.73 10.87 -15.50
CA LYS A 26 -7.34 10.95 -14.18
C LYS A 26 -6.62 9.98 -13.23
N LEU A 27 -6.04 10.50 -12.15
CA LEU A 27 -5.29 9.74 -11.16
C LEU A 27 -6.01 9.77 -9.80
N SER A 28 -5.92 8.65 -9.08
CA SER A 28 -6.31 8.60 -7.68
C SER A 28 -5.36 9.43 -6.82
N SER A 29 -5.84 9.90 -5.67
CA SER A 29 -5.00 10.57 -4.68
C SER A 29 -3.96 9.63 -4.07
N ILE A 30 -2.91 10.18 -3.48
CA ILE A 30 -1.89 9.37 -2.78
C ILE A 30 -2.53 8.59 -1.62
N GLN A 31 -3.48 9.18 -0.89
CA GLN A 31 -4.21 8.50 0.18
C GLN A 31 -4.99 7.30 -0.35
N ASP A 32 -5.68 7.47 -1.48
CA ASP A 32 -6.44 6.40 -2.12
C ASP A 32 -5.54 5.26 -2.59
N ILE A 33 -4.36 5.57 -3.15
CA ILE A 33 -3.34 4.61 -3.55
C ILE A 33 -2.77 3.89 -2.32
N ALA A 34 -2.52 4.61 -1.21
CA ALA A 34 -1.98 4.03 0.02
C ALA A 34 -2.91 2.98 0.63
N CYS A 35 -4.23 3.24 0.68
CA CYS A 35 -5.21 2.26 1.13
C CYS A 35 -5.21 1.00 0.25
N THR A 36 -5.12 1.15 -1.08
CA THR A 36 -5.01 0.02 -2.00
C THR A 36 -3.71 -0.77 -1.78
N LYS A 37 -2.60 -0.12 -1.43
CA LYS A 37 -1.35 -0.80 -1.10
C LYS A 37 -1.46 -1.64 0.16
N LEU A 38 -2.05 -1.11 1.24
CA LEU A 38 -2.28 -1.89 2.46
C LEU A 38 -3.20 -3.11 2.21
N GLN A 39 -4.27 -2.93 1.45
CA GLN A 39 -5.14 -4.04 1.04
C GLN A 39 -4.38 -5.09 0.22
N THR A 40 -3.53 -4.67 -0.73
CA THR A 40 -2.74 -5.57 -1.58
C THR A 40 -1.71 -6.35 -0.76
N ILE A 41 -1.07 -5.71 0.23
CA ILE A 41 -0.15 -6.40 1.15
C ILE A 41 -0.90 -7.46 1.95
N GLY A 42 -2.08 -7.13 2.47
CA GLY A 42 -2.97 -8.10 3.13
C GLY A 42 -3.31 -9.31 2.27
N ALA A 43 -3.40 -9.14 0.95
CA ALA A 43 -3.75 -10.24 0.04
C ALA A 43 -2.54 -11.10 -0.38
N ARG A 44 -1.47 -10.48 -0.91
CA ARG A 44 -0.35 -11.20 -1.55
C ARG A 44 1.04 -10.58 -1.39
N GLY A 45 1.15 -9.47 -0.64
CA GLY A 45 2.34 -8.62 -0.48
C GLY A 45 3.54 -8.91 -1.40
N SER A 46 3.66 -8.19 -2.52
CA SER A 46 4.85 -8.28 -3.38
C SER A 46 5.94 -7.31 -2.91
N LYS A 47 7.22 -7.56 -3.26
CA LYS A 47 8.36 -6.71 -2.83
C LYS A 47 8.15 -5.24 -3.16
N LYS A 48 7.60 -4.94 -4.33
CA LYS A 48 7.24 -3.58 -4.73
C LYS A 48 6.17 -2.94 -3.84
N ASP A 49 5.20 -3.70 -3.34
CA ASP A 49 4.14 -3.15 -2.49
C ASP A 49 4.70 -2.71 -1.13
N PHE A 50 5.67 -3.48 -0.58
CA PHE A 50 6.40 -3.09 0.63
C PHE A 50 7.30 -1.87 0.39
N ILE A 51 7.98 -1.79 -0.75
CA ILE A 51 8.77 -0.61 -1.12
C ILE A 51 7.89 0.64 -1.26
N ASP A 52 6.73 0.50 -1.90
CA ASP A 52 5.76 1.60 -2.02
C ASP A 52 5.28 2.04 -0.64
N LEU A 53 4.98 1.10 0.26
CA LEU A 53 4.62 1.41 1.64
C LEU A 53 5.76 2.12 2.38
N TYR A 54 7.01 1.69 2.22
CA TYR A 54 8.18 2.34 2.82
C TYR A 54 8.23 3.84 2.47
N TYR A 55 8.01 4.21 1.21
CA TYR A 55 7.97 5.62 0.80
C TYR A 55 6.70 6.35 1.25
N LEU A 56 5.56 5.65 1.33
CA LEU A 56 4.35 6.23 1.90
C LEU A 56 4.54 6.58 3.39
N LEU A 57 5.35 5.81 4.12
CA LEU A 57 5.70 6.08 5.52
C LEU A 57 6.60 7.31 5.72
N ASP A 58 7.11 7.95 4.65
CA ASP A 58 7.73 9.29 4.74
C ASP A 58 6.69 10.40 4.92
N ARG A 59 5.43 10.15 4.52
CA ARG A 59 4.37 11.17 4.46
C ARG A 59 3.22 10.89 5.41
N TYR A 60 3.01 9.63 5.77
CA TYR A 60 1.88 9.19 6.59
C TYR A 60 2.37 8.25 7.68
N SER A 61 1.82 8.39 8.89
CA SER A 61 1.96 7.35 9.90
C SER A 61 1.14 6.12 9.50
N LEU A 62 1.59 4.93 9.89
CA LEU A 62 0.83 3.69 9.61
C LEU A 62 -0.57 3.73 10.26
N SER A 63 -0.69 4.29 11.47
CA SER A 63 -1.99 4.52 12.12
C SER A 63 -2.89 5.48 11.34
N GLY A 64 -2.33 6.52 10.73
CA GLY A 64 -3.05 7.43 9.83
C GLY A 64 -3.55 6.73 8.58
N LEU A 65 -2.75 5.80 8.02
CA LEU A 65 -3.18 4.99 6.88
C LEU A 65 -4.32 4.04 7.23
N PHE A 66 -4.33 3.43 8.42
CA PHE A 66 -5.47 2.61 8.87
C PHE A 66 -6.74 3.45 9.04
N LYS A 67 -6.66 4.66 9.60
CA LYS A 67 -7.82 5.59 9.63
C LYS A 67 -8.33 5.96 8.24
N LEU A 68 -7.44 6.08 7.25
CA LEU A 68 -7.83 6.28 5.86
C LEU A 68 -8.51 5.03 5.28
N MET A 69 -8.05 3.83 5.61
CA MET A 69 -8.72 2.58 5.22
C MET A 69 -10.13 2.50 5.80
N GLU A 70 -10.30 2.83 7.08
CA GLU A 70 -11.60 2.86 7.75
C GLU A 70 -12.56 3.79 7.00
N LYS A 71 -12.10 4.99 6.64
CA LYS A 71 -12.88 5.95 5.86
C LYS A 71 -13.21 5.46 4.44
N LYS A 72 -12.28 4.78 3.77
CA LYS A 72 -12.46 4.31 2.39
C LYS A 72 -13.40 3.11 2.29
N TYR A 73 -13.25 2.18 3.23
CA TYR A 73 -13.87 0.86 3.18
C TYR A 73 -15.01 0.70 4.18
N GLN A 74 -15.68 1.80 4.57
CA GLN A 74 -16.78 1.79 5.56
C GLN A 74 -17.88 0.75 5.27
N LYS A 75 -18.12 0.46 3.99
CA LYS A 75 -19.16 -0.49 3.54
C LYS A 75 -18.61 -1.87 3.19
N ILE A 76 -17.30 -2.10 3.38
CA ILE A 76 -16.59 -3.31 2.95
C ILE A 76 -15.89 -3.93 4.14
N LYS A 77 -16.16 -5.21 4.37
CA LYS A 77 -15.46 -5.96 5.41
C LYS A 77 -14.02 -6.19 5.00
N TYR A 78 -13.08 -5.72 5.81
CA TYR A 78 -11.67 -6.08 5.76
C TYR A 78 -11.17 -6.37 7.17
N SER A 79 -10.09 -7.14 7.30
CA SER A 79 -9.50 -7.45 8.60
C SER A 79 -8.23 -6.64 8.81
N GLU A 80 -8.29 -5.66 9.71
CA GLU A 80 -7.11 -4.89 10.13
C GLU A 80 -6.04 -5.77 10.74
N THR A 81 -6.43 -6.71 11.59
CA THR A 81 -5.53 -7.69 12.21
C THR A 81 -4.80 -8.53 11.17
N HIS A 82 -5.49 -8.96 10.12
CA HIS A 82 -4.87 -9.69 9.02
C HIS A 82 -3.84 -8.83 8.28
N ILE A 83 -4.22 -7.60 7.90
CA ILE A 83 -3.31 -6.67 7.23
C ILE A 83 -2.07 -6.41 8.11
N MET A 84 -2.26 -6.16 9.40
CA MET A 84 -1.16 -5.96 10.36
C MET A 84 -0.19 -7.13 10.43
N LYS A 85 -0.70 -8.37 10.41
CA LYS A 85 0.15 -9.57 10.34
C LYS A 85 0.89 -9.65 9.00
N SER A 86 0.21 -9.35 7.89
CA SER A 86 0.83 -9.34 6.56
C SER A 86 1.93 -8.28 6.41
N LEU A 87 1.85 -7.16 7.12
CA LEU A 87 2.88 -6.11 7.09
C LEU A 87 4.25 -6.57 7.62
N VAL A 88 4.29 -7.63 8.43
CA VAL A 88 5.53 -8.22 8.95
C VAL A 88 5.83 -9.60 8.36
N TYR A 89 5.04 -10.03 7.37
CA TYR A 89 5.23 -11.30 6.68
C TYR A 89 5.91 -11.08 5.32
N PHE A 90 7.24 -11.24 5.29
CA PHE A 90 8.04 -10.93 4.10
C PHE A 90 8.38 -12.14 3.22
N LYS A 91 8.00 -13.35 3.62
CA LYS A 91 8.46 -14.61 3.00
C LYS A 91 8.31 -14.63 1.47
N ASP A 92 7.12 -14.27 0.99
CA ASP A 92 6.82 -14.30 -0.46
C ASP A 92 7.47 -13.13 -1.21
N ALA A 93 7.58 -11.97 -0.55
CA ALA A 93 8.25 -10.81 -1.10
C ALA A 93 9.76 -11.03 -1.23
N GLU A 94 10.38 -11.70 -0.27
CA GLU A 94 11.82 -11.89 -0.20
C GLU A 94 12.38 -12.61 -1.43
N GLN A 95 11.65 -13.61 -1.93
CA GLN A 95 11.98 -14.40 -3.12
C GLN A 95 11.84 -13.62 -4.44
N GLN A 96 11.21 -12.45 -4.43
CA GLN A 96 11.02 -11.65 -5.63
C GLN A 96 12.26 -10.80 -5.91
N PRO A 97 12.62 -10.58 -7.20
CA PRO A 97 13.72 -9.69 -7.55
C PRO A 97 13.39 -8.25 -7.13
N MET A 98 14.44 -7.46 -6.89
CA MET A 98 14.28 -6.02 -6.72
C MET A 98 13.68 -5.41 -8.00
N PRO A 99 12.65 -4.55 -7.90
CA PRO A 99 12.17 -3.82 -9.06
C PRO A 99 13.25 -2.85 -9.57
N ARG A 100 13.14 -2.41 -10.82
CA ARG A 100 13.99 -1.33 -11.34
C ARG A 100 13.68 -0.05 -10.58
N MET A 101 14.65 0.44 -9.83
CA MET A 101 14.49 1.64 -9.00
C MET A 101 15.14 2.86 -9.64
N HIS A 102 14.58 4.04 -9.35
CA HIS A 102 15.20 5.34 -9.68
C HIS A 102 16.22 5.81 -8.65
N LYS A 103 16.18 5.24 -7.44
CA LYS A 103 17.08 5.50 -6.32
C LYS A 103 17.48 4.17 -5.70
N ASP A 104 18.70 4.06 -5.23
CA ASP A 104 19.14 2.87 -4.51
C ASP A 104 18.32 2.68 -3.24
N ILE A 105 17.92 1.43 -2.98
CA ILE A 105 17.14 1.08 -1.81
C ILE A 105 17.59 -0.29 -1.31
N ASN A 106 17.77 -0.40 0.01
CA ASN A 106 18.12 -1.65 0.66
C ASN A 106 16.84 -2.35 1.14
N TRP A 107 16.67 -3.62 0.76
CA TRP A 107 15.50 -4.41 1.17
C TRP A 107 15.41 -4.62 2.69
N GLU A 108 16.53 -4.78 3.39
CA GLU A 108 16.54 -4.91 4.84
C GLU A 108 16.10 -3.62 5.53
N GLU A 109 16.48 -2.46 4.99
CA GLU A 109 16.02 -1.17 5.50
C GLU A 109 14.49 -1.03 5.39
N VAL A 110 13.92 -1.47 4.25
CA VAL A 110 12.47 -1.50 4.03
C VAL A 110 11.77 -2.35 5.08
N LYS A 111 12.23 -3.58 5.29
CA LYS A 111 11.67 -4.49 6.31
C LYS A 111 11.75 -3.87 7.71
N ASN A 112 12.91 -3.37 8.10
CA ASN A 112 13.14 -2.79 9.43
C ASN A 112 12.24 -1.59 9.70
N ARG A 113 12.09 -0.68 8.72
CA ARG A 113 11.21 0.48 8.86
C ARG A 113 9.75 0.08 9.05
N ILE A 114 9.26 -0.88 8.27
CA ILE A 114 7.86 -1.34 8.36
C ILE A 114 7.61 -2.05 9.69
N VAL A 115 8.52 -2.92 10.14
CA VAL A 115 8.44 -3.57 11.46
C VAL A 115 8.41 -2.53 12.58
N LEU A 116 9.24 -1.49 12.50
CA LEU A 116 9.23 -0.40 13.48
C LEU A 116 7.88 0.34 13.46
N ALA A 117 7.37 0.70 12.28
CA ALA A 117 6.08 1.37 12.14
C ALA A 117 4.93 0.54 12.76
N VAL A 118 4.91 -0.78 12.53
CA VAL A 118 3.94 -1.71 13.13
C VAL A 118 4.06 -1.72 14.66
N LYS A 119 5.27 -1.78 15.22
CA LYS A 119 5.51 -1.76 16.67
C LYS A 119 5.07 -0.46 17.35
N THR A 120 5.07 0.66 16.63
CA THR A 120 4.65 1.96 17.18
C THR A 120 3.13 2.15 17.24
N ILE A 121 2.35 1.24 16.65
CA ILE A 121 0.88 1.29 16.75
C ILE A 121 0.48 0.88 18.16
N LYS A 122 -0.02 1.85 18.92
CA LYS A 122 -0.78 1.60 20.14
C LYS A 122 -2.23 1.43 19.73
N PHE A 123 -2.80 0.25 19.97
CA PHE A 123 -4.24 0.09 19.95
C PHE A 123 -4.78 0.82 21.17
N CYS A 124 -5.60 1.85 20.93
CA CYS A 124 -6.42 2.49 21.96
C CYS A 124 -7.70 1.69 22.16
#